data_AF-A2RNC2-F1
#
_entry.id   AF-A2RNC2-F1
#
_cell.length_a   1.000
_cell.length_b   1.000
_cell.length_c   1.000
_cell.angle_alpha   90.00
_cell.angle_beta   90.00
_cell.angle_gamma   90.00
#
_symmetry.space_group_name_H-M   'P 1'
#
loop_
_entity.id
_entity.type
_entity.pdbx_description
1 polymer ?
#
loop_
_entity_poly.entity_id
_entity_poly.type
_entity_poly.pdbx_seq_one_letter_code
_entity_poly.pdbx_strand_id
1 'polypeptide(L)'
;MELKNLKDFYEKQEYYDYSETQGREQRQVNKRIEELNFFANIAVFSIFLVFITYILVSLLTSWIAVPVSFVLSLVLHISVKKGIAKAIKLLMK
;
A
#
# COMPACT_ATOMS: atom_id res chain seq x y z
N MET A 1 -25.11 58.52 10.52
CA MET A 1 -24.06 57.69 9.91
C MET A 1 -24.71 56.40 9.44
N GLU A 2 -24.82 56.26 8.12
CA GLU A 2 -25.53 55.17 7.46
C GLU A 2 -24.76 53.85 7.59
N LEU A 3 -25.50 52.76 7.75
CA LEU A 3 -25.03 51.36 7.78
C LEU A 3 -24.51 50.87 6.40
N LYS A 4 -23.80 51.72 5.66
CA LYS A 4 -22.78 51.27 4.70
C LYS A 4 -21.66 50.71 5.58
N ASN A 5 -21.53 49.42 5.83
CA ASN A 5 -20.99 48.55 4.81
C ASN A 5 -21.06 47.06 5.26
N LEU A 6 -22.24 46.57 5.64
CA LEU A 6 -22.39 45.14 5.93
C LEU A 6 -22.13 44.27 4.69
N LYS A 7 -22.28 44.82 3.47
CA LYS A 7 -21.96 44.12 2.21
C LYS A 7 -20.46 43.88 2.03
N ASP A 8 -19.61 44.86 2.34
CA ASP A 8 -18.15 44.72 2.24
C ASP A 8 -17.57 43.67 3.22
N PHE A 9 -18.31 43.29 4.27
CA PHE A 9 -17.90 42.21 5.18
C PHE A 9 -18.12 40.81 4.59
N TYR A 10 -19.09 40.63 3.69
CA TYR A 10 -19.39 39.33 3.07
C TYR A 10 -18.66 39.10 1.75
N GLU A 11 -18.07 40.15 1.17
CA GLU A 11 -17.42 40.08 -0.15
C GLU A 11 -16.00 39.48 -0.10
N LYS A 12 -15.45 39.24 1.11
CA LYS A 12 -14.16 38.57 1.33
C LYS A 12 -14.25 37.12 1.82
N GLN A 13 -15.37 36.45 1.59
CA GLN A 13 -15.32 34.99 1.52
C GLN A 13 -14.84 34.62 0.12
N GLU A 14 -13.54 34.80 -0.13
CA GLU A 14 -12.85 33.94 -1.10
C GLU A 14 -13.19 32.52 -0.67
N TYR A 15 -14.07 31.89 -1.45
CA TYR A 15 -14.41 30.49 -1.31
C TYR A 15 -13.07 29.75 -1.33
N TYR A 16 -12.59 29.35 -0.15
CA TYR A 16 -11.57 28.32 -0.08
C TYR A 16 -12.16 27.14 -0.82
N ASP A 17 -11.62 26.87 -2.01
CA ASP A 17 -12.06 25.74 -2.81
C ASP A 17 -11.56 24.48 -2.12
N TYR A 18 -12.39 23.95 -1.21
CA TYR A 18 -12.09 22.75 -0.44
C TYR A 18 -11.88 21.53 -1.36
N SER A 19 -12.27 21.61 -2.64
CA SER A 19 -12.02 20.57 -3.62
C SER A 19 -10.53 20.47 -4.00
N GLU A 20 -9.80 21.60 -4.01
CA GLU A 20 -8.35 21.60 -4.24
C GLU A 20 -7.56 21.02 -3.05
N THR A 21 -8.03 21.28 -1.82
CA THR A 21 -7.45 20.69 -0.60
C THR A 21 -7.76 19.20 -0.49
N GLN A 22 -8.98 18.76 -0.82
CA GLN A 22 -9.35 17.35 -0.84
C GLN A 22 -8.53 16.56 -1.87
N GLY A 23 -8.27 17.13 -3.06
CA GLY A 23 -7.42 16.49 -4.07
C GLY A 23 -5.96 16.33 -3.62
N ARG A 24 -5.42 17.28 -2.85
CA ARG A 24 -4.06 17.20 -2.29
C ARG A 24 -3.98 16.20 -1.12
N GLU A 25 -4.96 16.21 -0.23
CA GLU A 25 -5.02 15.25 0.88
C GLU A 25 -5.21 13.82 0.37
N GLN A 26 -6.08 13.62 -0.61
CA GLN A 26 -6.31 12.31 -1.21
C GLN A 26 -5.09 11.79 -1.98
N ARG A 27 -4.33 12.68 -2.65
CA ARG A 27 -3.01 12.32 -3.21
C ARG A 27 -2.02 11.90 -2.13
N GLN A 28 -1.95 12.62 -1.01
CA GLN A 28 -1.06 12.26 0.10
C GLN A 28 -1.45 10.93 0.75
N VAL A 29 -2.75 10.69 0.94
CA VAL A 29 -3.27 9.42 1.48
C VAL A 29 -2.96 8.28 0.52
N ASN A 30 -3.20 8.44 -0.79
CA ASN A 30 -2.85 7.43 -1.79
C ASN A 30 -1.36 7.10 -1.79
N LYS A 31 -0.49 8.11 -1.68
CA LYS A 31 0.96 7.91 -1.56
C LYS A 31 1.34 7.10 -0.31
N ARG A 32 0.75 7.41 0.83
CA ARG A 32 0.98 6.65 2.08
C ARG A 32 0.47 5.21 1.97
N ILE A 33 -0.65 4.98 1.29
CA ILE A 33 -1.19 3.64 1.03
C ILE A 33 -0.23 2.85 0.12
N GLU A 34 0.31 3.48 -0.92
CA GLU A 34 1.32 2.86 -1.79
C GLU A 34 2.59 2.49 -1.03
N GLU A 35 3.11 3.40 -0.20
CA GLU A 35 4.26 3.13 0.66
C GLU A 35 3.97 1.99 1.64
N LEU A 36 2.81 1.99 2.30
CA LEU A 36 2.40 0.91 3.20
C LEU A 36 2.31 -0.43 2.46
N ASN A 37 1.75 -0.45 1.25
CA ASN A 37 1.67 -1.64 0.41
C ASN A 37 3.06 -2.13 0.02
N PHE A 38 3.99 -1.24 -0.30
CA PHE A 38 5.38 -1.59 -0.58
C PHE A 38 6.04 -2.28 0.63
N PHE A 39 5.93 -1.67 1.82
CA PHE A 39 6.48 -2.27 3.05
C PHE A 39 5.81 -3.59 3.41
N ALA A 40 4.49 -3.69 3.28
CA ALA A 40 3.75 -4.93 3.53
C ALA A 40 4.21 -6.04 2.58
N ASN A 41 4.40 -5.74 1.29
CA ASN A 41 4.90 -6.74 0.33
C ASN A 41 6.31 -7.23 0.69
N ILE A 42 7.20 -6.33 1.10
CA ILE A 42 8.55 -6.69 1.57
C ILE A 42 8.48 -7.56 2.83
N ALA A 43 7.66 -7.19 3.80
CA ALA A 43 7.52 -7.93 5.05
C ALA A 43 6.97 -9.35 4.81
N VAL A 44 5.94 -9.51 3.95
CA VAL A 44 5.41 -10.82 3.62
C VAL A 44 6.44 -11.66 2.86
N PHE A 45 7.15 -11.06 1.91
CA PHE A 45 8.22 -11.75 1.17
C PHE A 45 9.36 -12.19 2.10
N SER A 46 9.79 -11.34 3.04
CA SER A 46 10.87 -11.67 3.97
C SER A 46 10.50 -12.81 4.91
N ILE A 47 9.24 -12.87 5.37
CA ILE A 47 8.73 -13.99 6.16
C ILE A 47 8.83 -15.31 5.37
N PHE A 48 8.36 -15.32 4.12
CA PHE A 48 8.50 -16.50 3.26
C PHE A 48 9.96 -16.89 3.05
N LEU A 49 10.82 -15.91 2.81
CA LEU A 49 12.26 -16.13 2.61
C LEU A 49 12.90 -16.80 3.82
N VAL A 50 12.60 -16.36 5.05
CA VAL A 50 13.14 -16.97 6.27
C VAL A 50 12.71 -18.42 6.40
N PHE A 51 11.41 -18.70 6.27
CA PHE A 51 10.90 -20.08 6.40
C PHE A 51 11.45 -21.01 5.32
N ILE A 52 11.44 -20.57 4.07
CA ILE A 52 11.90 -21.38 2.95
C ILE A 52 13.41 -21.60 3.06
N THR A 53 14.20 -20.59 3.41
CA THR A 53 15.65 -20.74 3.61
C THR A 53 15.96 -21.70 4.74
N TYR A 54 15.26 -21.60 5.87
CA TYR A 54 15.44 -22.53 7.01
C TYR A 54 15.20 -23.98 6.60
N ILE A 55 14.11 -24.23 5.86
CA ILE A 55 13.79 -25.58 5.35
C ILE A 55 14.86 -26.04 4.35
N LEU A 56 15.24 -25.21 3.37
CA LEU A 56 16.17 -25.62 2.32
C LEU A 56 17.58 -25.85 2.85
N VAL A 57 18.07 -25.04 3.80
CA VAL A 57 19.39 -25.23 4.42
C VAL A 57 19.44 -26.55 5.22
N SER A 58 18.30 -27.04 5.69
CA SER A 58 18.21 -28.35 6.35
C SER A 58 18.32 -29.53 5.36
N LEU A 59 18.12 -29.29 4.06
CA LEU A 59 18.06 -30.31 3.01
C LEU A 59 19.23 -30.22 2.00
N LEU A 60 19.80 -29.03 1.83
CA LEU A 60 20.75 -28.67 0.80
C LEU A 60 21.89 -27.86 1.40
N THR A 61 23.05 -27.87 0.73
CA THR A 61 24.17 -27.00 1.09
C THR A 61 23.78 -25.52 0.96
N SER A 62 24.22 -24.69 1.91
CA SER A 62 23.81 -23.28 2.02
C SER A 62 24.03 -22.48 0.73
N TRP A 63 25.10 -22.78 -0.02
CA TRP A 63 25.41 -22.13 -1.30
C TRP A 63 24.30 -22.25 -2.34
N ILE A 64 23.57 -23.37 -2.36
CA ILE A 64 22.48 -23.64 -3.29
C ILE A 64 21.13 -23.28 -2.65
N ALA A 65 20.98 -23.57 -1.35
CA ALA A 65 19.76 -23.32 -0.60
C ALA A 65 19.30 -21.85 -0.66
N VAL A 66 20.23 -20.91 -0.53
CA VAL A 66 19.95 -19.47 -0.50
C VAL A 66 19.42 -18.90 -1.83
N PRO A 67 20.07 -19.13 -3.00
CA PRO A 67 19.51 -18.65 -4.27
C PRO A 67 18.18 -19.33 -4.62
N VAL A 68 18.04 -20.63 -4.31
CA VAL A 68 16.79 -21.36 -4.57
C VAL A 68 15.65 -20.88 -3.65
N SER A 69 15.94 -20.59 -2.38
CA SER A 69 14.94 -20.08 -1.44
C SER A 69 14.42 -18.71 -1.87
N PHE A 70 15.27 -17.84 -2.42
CA PHE A 70 14.86 -16.55 -2.97
C PHE A 70 13.84 -16.70 -4.09
N VAL A 71 14.13 -17.54 -5.08
CA VAL A 71 13.23 -17.79 -6.22
C VAL A 71 11.90 -18.41 -5.76
N LEU A 72 11.95 -19.41 -4.89
CA LEU A 72 10.75 -20.07 -4.36
C LEU A 72 9.87 -19.10 -3.57
N SER A 73 10.48 -18.25 -2.74
CA SER A 73 9.76 -17.24 -1.95
C SER A 73 9.04 -16.23 -2.85
N LEU A 74 9.66 -15.86 -3.97
CA LEU A 74 9.08 -14.93 -4.92
C LEU A 74 7.89 -15.54 -5.67
N VAL A 75 8.03 -16.79 -6.13
CA VAL A 75 6.94 -17.54 -6.76
C VAL A 75 5.77 -17.73 -5.80
N LEU A 76 6.05 -18.08 -4.55
CA LEU A 76 5.03 -18.25 -3.52
C LEU A 76 4.31 -16.93 -3.23
N HIS A 77 5.06 -15.83 -3.07
CA HIS A 77 4.49 -14.50 -2.84
C HIS A 77 3.51 -14.10 -3.95
N ILE A 78 3.91 -14.25 -5.22
CA ILE A 78 3.05 -13.94 -6.38
C ILE A 78 1.80 -14.84 -6.38
N SER A 79 1.97 -16.13 -6.08
CA SER A 79 0.89 -17.11 -6.08
C SER A 79 -0.15 -16.83 -4.99
N VAL A 80 0.29 -16.50 -3.78
CA VAL A 80 -0.58 -16.13 -2.64
C VAL A 80 -1.36 -14.85 -2.98
N LYS A 81 -0.70 -13.83 -3.53
CA LYS A 81 -1.35 -12.57 -3.90
C LYS A 81 -2.47 -12.79 -4.93
N LYS A 82 -2.22 -13.62 -5.95
CA LYS A 82 -3.25 -14.04 -6.93
C LYS A 82 -4.35 -14.88 -6.29
N GLY A 83 -3.98 -15.80 -5.39
CA GLY A 83 -4.91 -16.67 -4.67
C GLY A 83 -5.91 -15.90 -3.82
N ILE A 84 -5.42 -14.94 -3.04
CA ILE A 84 -6.26 -14.06 -2.19
C ILE A 84 -7.24 -13.26 -3.06
N ALA A 85 -6.78 -12.65 -4.15
CA ALA A 85 -7.66 -11.91 -5.06
C ALA A 85 -8.78 -12.80 -5.64
N LYS A 86 -8.45 -14.04 -6.00
CA LYS A 86 -9.44 -15.01 -6.50
C LYS A 86 -10.42 -15.46 -5.41
N ALA A 87 -9.94 -15.67 -4.18
CA ALA A 87 -10.77 -16.06 -3.04
C ALA A 87 -11.75 -14.94 -2.64
N ILE A 88 -11.29 -13.69 -2.59
CA ILE A 88 -12.17 -12.52 -2.34
C ILE A 88 -13.24 -12.43 -3.43
N LYS A 89 -12.87 -12.59 -4.70
CA LYS A 89 -13.83 -12.56 -5.81
C LYS A 89 -14.88 -13.66 -5.72
N LEU A 90 -14.52 -14.83 -5.20
CA LEU A 90 -15.46 -15.94 -4.96
C LEU A 90 -16.40 -15.66 -3.77
N LEU A 91 -15.92 -15.03 -2.71
CA LEU A 91 -16.73 -14.66 -1.54
C LEU A 91 -17.71 -13.51 -1.81
N MET A 92 -17.39 -12.62 -2.75
CA MET A 92 -18.28 -11.53 -3.15
C MET A 92 -19.34 -11.95 -4.18
N LYS A 93 -19.40 -13.23 -4.56
CA LYS A 93 -20.35 -13.79 -5.51
C LYS A 93 -21.42 -14.60 -4.79
#